data_AF-A0A1L7N5G7-F1
#
_entry.id   AF-A0A1L7N5G7-F1
#
_cell.length_a   1.000
_cell.length_b   1.000
_cell.length_c   1.000
_cell.angle_alpha   90.00
_cell.angle_beta   90.00
_cell.angle_gamma   90.00
#
_symmetry.space_group_name_H-M   'P 1'
#
loop_
_entity.id
_entity.type
_entity.pdbx_description
1 polymer ?
#
loop_
_entity_poly.entity_id
_entity_poly.type
_entity_poly.pdbx_seq_one_letter_code
_entity_poly.pdbx_strand_id
1 'polypeptide(L)'
;MKKLVPDPPLTDLLLLDPPNLSLVDPLSIDDCKLLTSALTLSIEQTTTVLLANDPGATRNAMGMNIRVLCAVINALSDHVRQGDKR
;
A
#
# COMPACT_ATOMS: atom_id res chain seq x y z
N MET A 1 -4.40 -21.13 -32.37
CA MET A 1 -5.37 -20.18 -31.78
C MET A 1 -4.92 -19.88 -30.34
N LYS A 2 -4.47 -18.66 -30.06
CA LYS A 2 -4.15 -18.25 -28.68
C LYS A 2 -5.48 -17.93 -27.99
N LYS A 3 -5.95 -18.80 -27.09
CA LYS A 3 -7.10 -18.48 -26.24
C LYS A 3 -6.69 -17.27 -25.41
N LEU A 4 -7.39 -16.15 -25.58
CA LEU A 4 -7.30 -15.02 -24.68
C LEU A 4 -7.79 -15.53 -23.33
N VAL A 5 -6.88 -15.71 -22.38
CA VAL A 5 -7.26 -16.07 -21.01
C VAL A 5 -7.86 -14.80 -20.42
N PRO A 6 -9.13 -14.80 -19.99
CA PRO A 6 -9.72 -13.65 -19.33
C PRO A 6 -8.92 -13.35 -18.06
N ASP A 7 -8.69 -12.07 -17.78
CA ASP A 7 -8.12 -11.68 -16.50
C ASP A 7 -8.99 -12.26 -15.38
N PRO A 8 -8.37 -12.83 -14.32
CA PRO A 8 -9.14 -13.33 -13.20
C PRO A 8 -9.97 -12.17 -12.62
N PRO A 9 -11.21 -12.45 -12.17
CA PRO A 9 -12.06 -11.42 -11.60
C PRO A 9 -11.34 -10.74 -10.44
N LEU A 10 -11.38 -9.40 -10.43
CA LEU A 10 -10.89 -8.62 -9.30
C LEU A 10 -11.65 -9.07 -8.05
N THR A 11 -10.93 -9.52 -7.04
CA THR A 11 -11.56 -9.93 -5.80
C THR A 11 -12.21 -8.74 -5.11
N ASP A 12 -13.36 -8.91 -4.47
CA ASP A 12 -14.15 -7.81 -3.87
C ASP A 12 -13.35 -6.89 -2.93
N LEU A 13 -12.34 -7.42 -2.25
CA LEU A 13 -11.41 -6.63 -1.43
C LEU A 13 -10.65 -5.58 -2.26
N LEU A 14 -10.23 -5.91 -3.48
CA LEU A 14 -9.56 -4.99 -4.41
C LEU A 14 -10.52 -3.95 -5.01
N LEU A 15 -11.82 -4.00 -4.72
CA LEU A 15 -12.77 -2.96 -5.11
C LEU A 15 -13.01 -1.92 -4.00
N LEU A 16 -12.51 -2.17 -2.78
CA LEU A 16 -12.60 -1.21 -1.69
C LEU A 16 -11.58 -0.09 -1.90
N ASP A 17 -12.04 1.15 -1.74
CA ASP A 17 -11.15 2.30 -1.63
C ASP A 17 -10.17 2.09 -0.46
N PRO A 18 -8.90 2.50 -0.60
CA PRO A 18 -7.99 2.51 0.52
C PRO A 18 -8.54 3.41 1.65
N PRO A 19 -8.31 3.06 2.92
CA PRO A 19 -8.79 3.85 4.04
C PRO A 19 -8.24 5.27 3.97
N ASN A 20 -9.07 6.27 4.26
CA ASN A 20 -8.62 7.63 4.42
C ASN A 20 -7.83 7.74 5.73
N LEU A 21 -6.55 8.11 5.64
CA LEU A 21 -5.63 8.14 6.77
C LEU A 21 -5.26 9.59 7.11
N SER A 22 -5.27 9.89 8.41
CA SER A 22 -4.78 11.16 8.95
C SER A 22 -3.72 10.86 9.99
N LEU A 23 -2.59 11.59 9.95
CA LEU A 23 -1.51 11.44 10.90
C LEU A 23 -1.85 12.21 12.18
N VAL A 24 -1.79 11.52 13.31
CA VAL A 24 -1.96 12.14 14.63
C VAL A 24 -0.58 12.63 15.06
N ASP A 25 -0.48 13.91 15.39
CA ASP A 25 0.73 14.64 15.82
C ASP A 25 1.76 15.00 14.72
N PRO A 26 2.52 16.09 14.90
CA PRO A 26 3.55 16.46 13.95
C PRO A 26 4.72 15.47 14.04
N LEU A 27 4.72 14.48 13.13
CA LEU A 27 5.94 13.72 12.86
C LEU A 27 7.02 14.68 12.34
N SER A 28 8.26 14.46 12.76
CA SER A 28 9.39 15.15 12.16
C SER A 28 9.57 14.70 10.70
N ILE A 29 10.21 15.54 9.88
CA ILE A 29 10.50 15.18 8.48
C ILE A 29 11.40 13.94 8.42
N ASP A 30 12.34 13.79 9.35
CA ASP A 30 13.24 12.64 9.38
C ASP A 30 12.52 11.35 9.79
N ASP A 31 11.56 11.42 10.72
CA ASP A 31 10.69 10.28 11.05
C ASP A 31 9.82 9.89 9.85
N CYS A 32 9.31 10.87 9.10
CA CYS A 32 8.54 10.58 7.88
C CYS A 32 9.38 9.85 6.82
N LYS A 33 10.65 10.23 6.65
CA LYS A 33 11.59 9.55 5.73
C LYS A 33 11.90 8.13 6.18
N LEU A 34 12.21 7.94 7.47
CA LEU A 34 12.48 6.63 8.05
C LEU A 34 11.27 5.71 7.91
N LEU A 35 10.08 6.21 8.22
CA LEU A 35 8.84 5.47 8.11
C LEU A 35 8.52 5.13 6.65
N THR A 36 8.71 6.06 5.71
CA THR A 36 8.52 5.80 4.28
C THR A 36 9.45 4.68 3.78
N SER A 37 10.71 4.67 4.22
CA SER A 37 11.65 3.60 3.90
C SER A 37 11.21 2.24 4.46
N ALA A 38 10.82 2.20 5.74
CA ALA A 38 10.34 0.96 6.38
C ALA A 38 9.06 0.42 5.73
N LEU A 39 8.12 1.30 5.36
CA LEU A 39 6.89 0.93 4.67
C LEU A 39 7.15 0.44 3.24
N THR A 40 8.14 1.02 2.55
CA THR A 40 8.56 0.56 1.21
C THR A 40 9.10 -0.87 1.28
N LEU A 41 9.98 -1.16 2.24
CA LEU A 41 10.47 -2.53 2.47
C LEU A 41 9.33 -3.49 2.82
N SER A 42 8.36 -3.04 3.60
CA SER A 42 7.17 -3.84 3.96
C SER A 42 6.32 -4.15 2.73
N ILE A 43 6.18 -3.22 1.78
CA ILE A 43 5.51 -3.45 0.50
C ILE A 43 6.24 -4.51 -0.32
N GLU A 44 7.57 -4.44 -0.40
CA GLU A 44 8.36 -5.44 -1.14
C GLU A 44 8.15 -6.85 -0.57
N GLN A 45 8.28 -7.01 0.75
CA GLN A 45 8.05 -8.28 1.44
C GLN A 45 6.61 -8.79 1.24
N THR A 46 5.62 -7.90 1.37
CA THR A 46 4.21 -8.25 1.17
C THR A 46 3.93 -8.65 -0.28
N THR A 47 4.62 -8.01 -1.25
CA THR A 47 4.52 -8.34 -2.67
C THR A 47 5.10 -9.72 -2.97
N THR A 48 6.21 -10.10 -2.34
CA THR A 48 6.75 -11.46 -2.44
C THR A 48 5.72 -12.49 -1.97
N VAL A 49 5.05 -12.26 -0.83
CA VAL A 49 4.01 -13.15 -0.33
C VAL A 49 2.79 -13.16 -1.26
N LEU A 50 2.37 -12.01 -1.78
CA LEU A 50 1.27 -11.90 -2.72
C LEU A 50 1.50 -12.76 -3.98
N LEU A 51 2.71 -12.68 -4.56
CA LEU A 51 3.07 -13.39 -5.78
C LEU A 51 3.31 -14.89 -5.56
N ALA A 52 3.69 -15.28 -4.34
CA ALA A 52 3.88 -16.68 -3.96
C ALA A 52 2.58 -17.44 -3.66
N ASN A 53 1.44 -16.73 -3.54
CA ASN A 53 0.15 -17.34 -3.19
C ASN A 53 -0.82 -17.35 -4.37
N ASP A 54 -1.57 -18.45 -4.50
CA ASP A 54 -2.68 -18.57 -5.43
C ASP A 54 -3.82 -17.58 -5.09
N PRO A 55 -4.71 -17.27 -6.05
CA PRO A 55 -5.93 -16.52 -5.78
C PRO A 55 -6.71 -17.10 -4.59
N GLY A 56 -7.00 -16.25 -3.60
CA GLY A 56 -7.66 -16.68 -2.36
C GLY A 56 -7.50 -15.65 -1.24
N ALA A 57 -7.98 -16.01 -0.06
CA ALA A 57 -8.03 -15.11 1.10
C ALA A 57 -6.65 -14.49 1.43
N THR A 58 -5.58 -15.29 1.43
CA THR A 58 -4.21 -14.82 1.70
C THR A 58 -3.76 -13.78 0.67
N ARG A 59 -3.90 -14.07 -0.62
CA ARG A 59 -3.50 -13.14 -1.70
C ARG A 59 -4.30 -11.84 -1.64
N ASN A 60 -5.59 -11.91 -1.33
CA ASN A 60 -6.43 -10.73 -1.17
C ASN A 60 -6.01 -9.88 0.04
N ALA A 61 -5.70 -10.52 1.17
CA ALA A 61 -5.20 -9.84 2.36
C ALA A 61 -3.87 -9.12 2.08
N MET A 62 -2.94 -9.77 1.37
CA MET A 62 -1.69 -9.12 0.96
C MET A 62 -1.95 -7.94 0.02
N GLY A 63 -2.91 -8.07 -0.90
CA GLY A 63 -3.32 -6.99 -1.80
C GLY A 63 -3.84 -5.77 -1.05
N MET A 64 -4.67 -5.98 -0.01
CA MET A 64 -5.13 -4.87 0.83
C MET A 64 -4.03 -4.29 1.71
N ASN A 65 -3.14 -5.12 2.25
CA ASN A 65 -1.99 -4.64 3.02
C ASN A 65 -1.16 -3.68 2.16
N ILE A 66 -0.83 -4.04 0.92
CA ILE A 66 -0.08 -3.16 0.01
C ILE A 66 -0.82 -1.83 -0.20
N ARG A 67 -2.14 -1.85 -0.43
CA ARG A 67 -2.93 -0.63 -0.60
C ARG A 67 -2.91 0.28 0.63
N VAL A 68 -3.05 -0.30 1.82
CA VAL A 68 -2.96 0.45 3.08
C VAL A 68 -1.58 1.06 3.25
N LEU A 69 -0.52 0.29 3.03
CA LEU A 69 0.87 0.79 3.13
C LEU A 69 1.12 1.94 2.15
N CYS A 70 0.64 1.84 0.90
CA CYS A 70 0.70 2.94 -0.07
C CYS A 70 -0.07 4.18 0.40
N ALA A 71 -1.26 4.01 0.99
CA ALA A 71 -2.05 5.12 1.52
C ALA A 71 -1.31 5.85 2.66
N VAL A 72 -0.62 5.10 3.54
CA VAL A 72 0.22 5.68 4.60
C VAL A 72 1.38 6.49 4.00
N ILE A 73 2.09 5.95 3.01
CA ILE A 73 3.19 6.65 2.33
C ILE A 73 2.71 7.96 1.69
N ASN A 74 1.53 7.96 1.08
CA ASN A 74 0.93 9.17 0.52
C ASN A 74 0.64 10.21 1.61
N ALA A 75 0.05 9.81 2.73
CA ALA A 75 -0.21 10.70 3.86
C ALA A 75 1.08 11.30 4.45
N LEU A 76 2.14 10.49 4.58
CA LEU A 76 3.47 10.96 5.00
C LEU A 76 4.07 11.96 4.00
N SER A 77 3.95 11.68 2.71
CA SER A 77 4.43 12.56 1.64
C SER A 77 3.72 13.91 1.66
N ASP A 78 2.41 13.90 1.88
CA ASP A 78 1.62 15.14 1.99
C ASP A 78 1.98 15.92 3.25
N HIS A 79 2.25 15.25 4.38
CA HIS A 79 2.73 15.89 5.60
C HIS A 79 4.08 16.58 5.40
N VAL A 80 5.05 15.92 4.75
CA VAL A 80 6.35 16.52 4.43
C VAL A 80 6.18 17.75 3.53
N ARG A 81 5.35 17.66 2.48
CA ARG A 81 5.06 18.81 1.59
C ARG A 81 4.39 19.98 2.30
N GLN A 82 3.60 19.72 3.35
CA GLN A 82 2.98 20.76 4.17
C GLN A 82 3.97 21.38 5.16
N GLY A 83 4.90 20.58 5.69
CA GLY A 83 5.99 21.02 6.55
C GLY A 83 6.98 21.95 5.84
N ASP A 84 7.35 21.64 4.59
CA ASP A 84 8.28 22.45 3.79
C ASP A 84 7.75 23.84 3.37
N LYS A 85 6.43 24.07 3.49
CA LYS A 85 5.78 25.35 3.15
C LYS A 85 5.71 26.35 4.31
N ARG A 86 6.12 25.95 5.52
CA ARG A 86 6.14 26.79 6.73
C ARG A 86 7.52 27.37 6.98
#